data_AF-A0AAE4MFL3-F1
#
_entry.id   AF-A0AAE4MFL3-F1
#
_cell.length_a   1.000
_cell.length_b   1.000
_cell.length_c   1.000
_cell.angle_alpha   90.00
_cell.angle_beta   90.00
_cell.angle_gamma   90.00
#
_symmetry.space_group_name_H-M   'P 1'
#
loop_
_entity.id
_entity.type
_entity.pdbx_description
1 polymer ?
#
loop_
_entity_poly.entity_id
_entity_poly.type
_entity_poly.pdbx_seq_one_letter_code
_entity_poly.pdbx_strand_id
1 'polypeptide(L)' 'MTCMNANTVNQKSLKDLRNGQKPVTTPNNVRISTRIPEKTAEQLVSVADAEGISPSAKARDILVKYFGDNHD' A
#
# COMPACT_ATOMS: atom_id res chain seq x y z
N MET A 1 -29.06 -17.02 -42.67
CA MET A 1 -28.55 -16.65 -41.33
C MET A 1 -27.37 -17.57 -41.06
N THR A 2 -26.14 -17.06 -41.16
CA THR A 2 -24.94 -17.90 -40.96
C THR A 2 -23.91 -17.06 -40.22
N CYS A 3 -23.71 -17.36 -38.94
CA CYS A 3 -22.75 -16.69 -38.07
C CYS A 3 -21.34 -17.18 -38.43
N MET A 4 -20.45 -16.27 -38.84
CA MET A 4 -19.01 -16.56 -38.92
C MET A 4 -18.40 -16.46 -37.51
N ASN A 5 -17.67 -17.48 -37.07
CA ASN A 5 -17.00 -17.47 -35.76
C ASN A 5 -15.54 -17.00 -35.92
N ALA A 6 -15.29 -15.72 -35.61
CA ALA A 6 -13.94 -15.18 -35.48
C ALA A 6 -13.43 -15.46 -34.06
N ASN A 7 -12.80 -16.63 -33.87
CA ASN A 7 -12.06 -16.86 -32.63
C ASN A 7 -10.78 -17.65 -32.90
N THR A 8 -9.88 -17.07 -33.69
CA THR A 8 -8.46 -17.40 -33.62
C THR A 8 -7.88 -16.73 -32.36
N VAL A 9 -8.38 -17.13 -31.19
CA VAL A 9 -7.72 -16.85 -29.92
C VAL A 9 -6.54 -17.80 -29.85
N ASN A 10 -5.36 -17.22 -29.93
CA ASN A 10 -4.09 -17.82 -29.56
C ASN A 10 -4.26 -18.44 -28.16
N GLN A 11 -4.55 -19.74 -28.09
CA GLN A 11 -4.71 -20.48 -26.84
C GLN A 11 -3.32 -20.69 -26.22
N LYS A 12 -2.71 -19.62 -25.70
CA LYS A 12 -1.75 -19.79 -24.60
C LYS A 12 -2.51 -20.46 -23.46
N SER A 13 -1.96 -21.55 -22.96
CA SER A 13 -2.68 -22.46 -22.08
C SER A 13 -2.96 -21.75 -20.76
N LEU A 14 -4.09 -22.03 -20.12
CA LEU A 14 -4.39 -21.54 -18.77
C LEU A 14 -3.26 -21.87 -17.75
N LYS A 15 -2.47 -22.90 -18.06
CA LYS A 15 -1.25 -23.30 -17.35
C LYS A 15 -0.15 -22.23 -17.38
N ASP A 16 -0.05 -21.44 -18.45
CA ASP A 16 0.91 -20.33 -18.58
C ASP A 16 0.54 -19.17 -17.62
N LEU A 17 -0.75 -18.93 -17.38
CA LEU A 17 -1.23 -17.88 -16.47
C LEU A 17 -1.00 -18.20 -15.00
N ARG A 18 -1.07 -19.49 -14.62
CA ARG A 18 -0.88 -19.92 -13.21
C ARG A 18 0.59 -19.88 -12.78
N ASN A 19 1.54 -20.02 -13.71
CA ASN A 19 2.97 -20.06 -13.40
C ASN A 19 3.71 -18.74 -13.65
N GLY A 20 3.06 -17.74 -14.26
CA GLY A 20 3.64 -16.43 -14.56
C GLY A 20 3.27 -15.32 -13.58
N GLN A 21 2.35 -15.56 -12.66
CA GLN A 21 1.91 -14.55 -11.69
C GLN A 21 2.40 -14.97 -10.30
N LYS A 22 3.65 -14.58 -9.97
CA LYS A 22 3.99 -14.36 -8.56
C LYS A 22 2.86 -13.51 -7.98
N PRO A 23 2.33 -13.80 -6.77
CA PRO A 23 1.43 -12.86 -6.13
C PRO A 23 2.17 -11.53 -6.12
N VAL A 24 1.66 -10.57 -6.89
CA VAL A 24 2.08 -9.19 -6.73
C VAL A 24 1.47 -8.85 -5.38
N THR A 25 2.20 -9.14 -4.31
CA THR A 25 2.04 -8.41 -3.06
C THR A 25 2.42 -7.00 -3.43
N THR A 26 1.51 -6.28 -4.05
CA THR A 26 1.61 -4.84 -4.17
C THR A 26 1.82 -4.42 -2.72
N PRO A 27 2.98 -3.84 -2.34
CA PRO A 27 3.10 -3.29 -1.01
C PRO A 27 1.88 -2.40 -0.85
N ASN A 28 1.09 -2.69 0.19
CA ASN A 28 -0.23 -2.10 0.39
C ASN A 28 0.01 -0.62 0.76
N ASN A 29 0.37 0.18 -0.25
CA ASN A 29 0.91 1.52 -0.09
C ASN A 29 -0.29 2.47 -0.05
N VAL A 30 -1.12 2.25 0.96
CA VAL A 30 -2.29 3.06 1.23
C VAL A 30 -1.79 4.44 1.64
N ARG A 31 -1.99 5.42 0.77
CA ARG A 31 -1.69 6.81 1.09
C ARG A 31 -2.78 7.35 2.00
N ILE A 32 -2.40 7.70 3.23
CA ILE A 32 -3.30 8.32 4.20
C ILE A 32 -2.91 9.79 4.32
N SER A 33 -3.86 10.68 4.06
CA SER A 33 -3.71 12.12 4.29
C SER A 33 -4.48 12.50 5.55
N THR A 34 -3.77 12.84 6.62
CA THR A 34 -4.37 13.26 7.89
C THR A 34 -4.27 14.77 8.08
N ARG A 35 -5.34 15.40 8.58
CA ARG A 35 -5.26 16.76 9.11
C ARG A 35 -4.91 16.70 10.59
N ILE A 36 -3.82 17.35 10.97
CA ILE A 36 -3.41 17.52 12.36
C ILE A 36 -3.23 19.02 12.65
N PRO A 37 -3.38 19.46 13.90
CA PRO A 37 -3.09 20.84 14.29
C PRO A 37 -1.64 21.22 13.95
N GLU A 38 -1.43 22.48 13.54
CA GLU A 38 -0.12 22.99 13.11
C GLU A 38 0.96 22.79 14.18
N LYS A 39 0.65 23.15 15.43
CA LYS A 39 1.54 22.93 16.59
C LYS A 39 1.97 21.46 16.73
N THR A 40 1.07 20.51 16.48
CA THR A 40 1.37 19.08 16.54
C THR A 40 2.23 18.64 15.36
N ALA A 41 2.02 19.22 14.18
CA ALA A 41 2.84 18.95 13.00
C ALA A 41 4.29 19.42 13.21
N GLU A 42 4.49 20.63 13.75
CA GLU A 42 5.82 21.16 14.08
C GLU A 42 6.56 20.26 15.08
N GLN A 43 5.87 19.83 16.13
CA GLN A 43 6.42 18.91 17.12
C GLN A 43 6.82 17.57 16.49
N LEU A 44 5.97 17.01 15.63
CA LEU A 44 6.25 15.77 14.93
C LEU A 44 7.51 15.89 14.05
N VAL A 45 7.64 17.00 13.31
CA VAL A 45 8.79 17.26 12.46
C VAL A 45 10.06 17.40 13.30
N SER A 46 10.01 18.16 14.40
CA SER A 46 11.16 18.35 15.29
C SER A 46 11.65 17.03 15.90
N VAL A 47 10.73 16.16 16.34
CA VAL A 47 11.09 14.84 16.89
C VAL A 47 11.63 13.92 15.80
N ALA A 48 11.03 13.92 14.61
CA ALA A 48 11.50 13.10 13.49
C ALA A 48 12.91 13.52 13.05
N ASP A 49 13.19 14.82 13.04
CA ASP A 49 14.51 15.37 12.70
C ASP A 49 15.57 14.97 13.74
N ALA A 50 15.25 15.04 15.03
CA ALA A 50 16.13 14.59 16.10
C ALA A 50 16.46 13.08 16.02
N GLU A 51 15.55 12.27 15.48
CA GLU A 51 15.73 10.82 15.28
C GLU A 51 16.32 10.48 13.90
N GLY A 52 16.51 11.47 13.01
CA GLY A 52 17.03 11.26 11.66
C GLY A 52 16.10 10.46 10.74
N ILE A 53 14.79 10.50 10.99
CA ILE A 53 13.77 9.77 10.21
C ILE A 53 12.77 10.73 9.55
N SER A 54 11.98 10.24 8.60
CA SER A 54 10.95 11.09 7.98
C SER A 54 9.77 11.34 8.94
N PRO A 55 9.12 12.52 8.87
CA PRO A 55 7.93 12.80 9.68
C PRO A 55 6.80 11.78 9.47
N SER A 56 6.67 11.24 8.25
CA SER A 56 5.69 10.18 7.95
C SER A 56 6.04 8.84 8.58
N ALA A 57 7.33 8.48 8.67
CA ALA A 57 7.78 7.30 9.41
C ALA A 57 7.49 7.47 10.91
N LYS A 58 7.83 8.63 11.49
CA LYS A 58 7.52 8.90 12.90
C LYS A 58 6.02 8.87 13.19
N ALA A 59 5.20 9.44 12.31
CA ALA A 59 3.74 9.40 12.43
C ALA A 59 3.22 7.97 12.39
N ARG A 60 3.75 7.13 11.51
CA ARG A 60 3.42 5.71 11.45
C ARG A 60 3.79 4.99 12.75
N ASP A 61 4.96 5.22 13.31
CA ASP A 61 5.38 4.57 14.57
C ASP A 61 4.46 4.95 15.73
N ILE A 62 4.05 6.22 15.81
CA ILE A 62 3.08 6.69 16.80
C ILE A 62 1.74 5.97 16.61
N LEU A 63 1.25 5.86 15.38
CA LEU A 63 -0.01 5.16 15.08
C LEU A 63 0.09 3.66 15.42
N VAL A 64 1.17 3.00 15.02
CA VAL A 64 1.38 1.57 15.31
C VAL A 64 1.45 1.33 16.81
N LYS A 65 2.16 2.19 17.57
CA LYS A 65 2.18 2.10 19.03
C LYS A 65 0.79 2.32 19.63
N TYR A 66 0.10 3.36 19.19
CA TYR A 66 -1.26 3.66 19.67
C TYR A 66 -2.21 2.49 19.42
N PHE A 67 -2.24 1.91 18.22
CA PHE A 67 -3.14 0.78 17.93
C PHE A 67 -2.65 -0.55 18.52
N GLY A 68 -1.33 -0.76 18.62
CA GLY A 68 -0.76 -1.96 19.23
C GLY A 68 -1.01 -2.05 20.74
N ASP A 69 -1.03 -0.90 21.41
CA ASP A 69 -1.29 -0.82 22.86
C ASP A 69 -2.80 -0.84 23.21
N ASN A 70 -3.72 -0.75 22.22
CA ASN A 70 -5.18 -0.61 22.44
C ASN A 70 -6.04 -1.76 21.88
N HIS A 71 -5.45 -2.86 21.41
CA HIS A 71 -6.18 -4.05 20.94
C HIS A 71 -5.87 -5.27 21.84
N ASP A 72 -6.67 -5.43 22.89
CA ASP A 72 -6.91 -6.67 23.62
C ASP A 72 -8.41 -7.02 23.46
#